data_AF-C1BZU8-F1
#
_entry.id   AF-C1BZU8-F1
#
_cell.length_a   1.000
_cell.length_b   1.000
_cell.length_c   1.000
_cell.angle_alpha   90.00
_cell.angle_beta   90.00
_cell.angle_gamma   90.00
#
_symmetry.space_group_name_H-M   'P 1'
#
loop_
_entity.id
_entity.type
_entity.pdbx_description
1 polymer ?
#
loop_
_entity_poly.entity_id
_entity_poly.type
_entity_poly.pdbx_seq_one_letter_code
_entity_poly.pdbx_strand_id
1 'polypeptide(L)'
;MSKSSLFSLNQVLKKCFQNLENNQKVWNSALGECTSLVGSLGNLVDQLRALEKVKIVNTPLHTFPDLQERLNFKLLQALDIVLVKLADKLCSLQQVRDAVSNQVSGAFQLYEHNIDTLDLATCTQRSAIAPSIADMLEWLKDAERYYRQQFLRRKNVLQALRPEDLYLLEAVPKRWESLESPSGEERLSETLFTVSFFMESQ
;
A
#
# COMPACT_ATOMS: atom_id res chain seq x y z
N MET A 1 2.70 40.63 -3.26
CA MET A 1 2.06 39.61 -2.40
C MET A 1 1.82 38.32 -3.19
N SER A 2 1.05 38.34 -4.30
CA SER A 2 0.74 37.13 -5.12
C SER A 2 1.95 36.29 -5.57
N LYS A 3 3.03 36.91 -6.04
CA LYS A 3 4.25 36.18 -6.48
C LYS A 3 4.94 35.39 -5.35
N SER A 4 4.85 35.86 -4.11
CA SER A 4 5.44 35.18 -2.94
C SER A 4 4.61 33.96 -2.54
N SER A 5 3.28 34.11 -2.55
CA SER A 5 2.32 33.04 -2.27
C SER A 5 2.41 31.92 -3.32
N LEU A 6 2.48 32.30 -4.61
CA LEU A 6 2.67 31.36 -5.72
C LEU A 6 3.97 30.57 -5.60
N PHE A 7 5.08 31.25 -5.31
CA PHE A 7 6.37 30.59 -5.13
C PHE A 7 6.32 29.59 -3.97
N SER A 8 5.76 29.98 -2.82
CA SER A 8 5.62 29.09 -1.66
C SER A 8 4.77 27.85 -1.99
N LEU A 9 3.66 28.03 -2.72
CA LEU A 9 2.80 26.93 -3.09
C LEU A 9 3.50 25.96 -4.05
N ASN A 10 4.21 26.48 -5.04
CA ASN A 10 4.99 25.66 -5.97
C ASN A 10 6.07 24.84 -5.24
N GLN A 11 6.77 25.44 -4.26
CA GLN A 11 7.75 24.70 -3.46
C GLN A 11 7.13 23.56 -2.65
N VAL A 12 5.94 23.78 -2.08
CA VAL A 12 5.20 22.72 -1.37
C VAL A 12 4.74 21.63 -2.32
N LEU A 13 4.13 21.98 -3.45
CA LEU A 13 3.71 21.01 -4.47
C LEU A 13 4.88 20.17 -4.97
N LYS A 14 6.02 20.80 -5.23
CA LYS A 14 7.26 20.13 -5.64
C LYS A 14 7.68 19.08 -4.62
N LYS A 15 7.72 19.46 -3.33
CA LYS A 15 8.04 18.57 -2.22
C LYS A 15 7.00 17.44 -2.08
N CYS A 16 5.72 17.73 -2.29
CA CYS A 16 4.66 16.71 -2.27
C CYS A 16 4.88 15.64 -3.34
N PHE A 17 5.19 16.01 -4.59
CA PHE A 17 5.42 15.02 -5.64
C PHE A 17 6.74 14.25 -5.47
N GLN A 18 7.81 14.90 -5.00
CA GLN A 18 9.06 14.19 -4.66
C GLN A 18 8.85 13.15 -3.56
N ASN A 19 8.08 13.52 -2.53
CA ASN A 19 7.72 12.58 -1.48
C ASN A 19 6.77 11.49 -1.98
N LEU A 20 5.86 11.81 -2.90
CA LEU A 20 4.96 10.85 -3.53
C LEU A 20 5.73 9.78 -4.29
N GLU A 21 6.76 10.16 -5.06
CA GLU A 21 7.64 9.21 -5.77
C GLU A 21 8.36 8.26 -4.79
N ASN A 22 8.89 8.80 -3.69
CA ASN A 22 9.54 7.99 -2.65
C ASN A 22 8.55 7.06 -1.95
N ASN A 23 7.37 7.58 -1.62
CA ASN A 23 6.28 6.82 -1.02
C ASN A 23 5.80 5.67 -1.94
N GLN A 24 5.77 5.88 -3.25
CA GLN A 24 5.44 4.83 -4.22
C GLN A 24 6.44 3.68 -4.16
N LYS A 25 7.75 3.97 -4.10
CA LYS A 25 8.79 2.93 -3.99
C LYS A 25 8.65 2.12 -2.70
N VAL A 26 8.44 2.81 -1.57
CA VAL A 26 8.23 2.16 -0.26
C VAL A 26 6.96 1.31 -0.26
N TRP A 27 5.86 1.83 -0.82
CA TRP A 27 4.60 1.13 -0.96
C TRP A 27 4.76 -0.16 -1.77
N ASN A 28 5.35 -0.08 -2.95
CA ASN A 28 5.53 -1.22 -3.85
C ASN A 28 6.43 -2.30 -3.24
N SER A 29 7.49 -1.90 -2.54
CA SER A 29 8.33 -2.84 -1.78
C SER A 29 7.55 -3.55 -0.69
N ALA A 30 6.85 -2.80 0.18
CA ALA A 30 6.07 -3.39 1.27
C ALA A 30 4.92 -4.27 0.75
N LEU A 31 4.31 -3.89 -0.37
CA LEU A 31 3.26 -4.66 -1.03
C LEU A 31 3.80 -5.98 -1.60
N GLY A 32 4.96 -5.96 -2.27
CA GLY A 32 5.62 -7.17 -2.76
C GLY A 32 5.94 -8.16 -1.63
N GLU A 33 6.42 -7.66 -0.50
CA GLU A 33 6.64 -8.47 0.71
C GLU A 33 5.32 -9.05 1.26
N CYS A 34 4.25 -8.26 1.33
CA CYS A 34 2.93 -8.75 1.73
C CYS A 34 2.46 -9.88 0.81
N THR A 35 2.58 -9.72 -0.52
CA THR A 35 2.19 -10.74 -1.48
C THR A 35 2.97 -12.04 -1.28
N SER A 36 4.28 -11.98 -1.04
CA SER A 36 5.10 -13.16 -0.72
C SER A 36 4.68 -13.83 0.59
N LEU A 37 4.39 -13.05 1.63
CA LEU A 37 3.91 -13.56 2.91
C LEU A 37 2.52 -14.20 2.80
N VAL A 38 1.61 -13.60 2.03
CA VAL A 38 0.29 -14.18 1.75
C VAL A 38 0.41 -15.50 0.98
N GLY A 39 1.32 -15.61 0.01
CA GLY A 39 1.60 -16.88 -0.66
C GLY A 39 2.14 -17.93 0.32
N SER A 40 3.02 -17.53 1.24
CA SER A 40 3.53 -18.40 2.30
C SER A 40 2.42 -18.87 3.25
N LEU A 41 1.47 -17.98 3.57
CA LEU A 41 0.29 -18.30 4.37
C LEU A 41 -0.56 -19.39 3.68
N GLY A 42 -0.84 -19.24 2.38
CA GLY A 42 -1.56 -20.25 1.59
C GLY A 42 -0.88 -21.61 1.64
N ASN A 43 0.44 -21.65 1.43
CA ASN A 43 1.22 -22.89 1.51
C ASN A 43 1.14 -23.57 2.89
N LEU A 44 1.16 -22.79 3.98
CA LEU A 44 1.04 -23.33 5.33
C LEU A 44 -0.35 -23.93 5.58
N VAL A 45 -1.40 -23.29 5.06
CA VAL A 45 -2.77 -23.82 5.14
C VAL A 45 -2.89 -25.13 4.36
N ASP A 46 -2.32 -25.21 3.16
CA ASP A 46 -2.27 -26.45 2.38
C ASP A 46 -1.56 -27.59 3.12
N GLN A 47 -0.46 -27.27 3.82
CA GLN A 47 0.26 -28.23 4.65
C GLN A 47 -0.56 -28.69 5.86
N LEU A 48 -1.27 -27.78 6.54
CA LEU A 48 -2.19 -28.12 7.63
C LEU A 48 -3.30 -29.06 7.14
N ARG A 49 -3.91 -28.76 5.98
CA ARG A 49 -4.92 -29.62 5.34
C ARG A 49 -4.37 -30.98 4.94
N ALA A 50 -3.15 -31.04 4.42
CA ALA A 50 -2.50 -32.30 4.07
C ALA A 50 -2.25 -33.14 5.32
N LEU A 51 -1.79 -32.52 6.41
CA LEU A 51 -1.56 -33.18 7.69
C LEU A 51 -2.87 -33.73 8.29
N GLU A 52 -4.00 -33.00 8.18
CA GLU A 52 -5.33 -33.48 8.61
C GLU A 52 -5.78 -34.73 7.85
N LYS A 53 -5.44 -34.83 6.56
CA LYS A 53 -5.87 -35.93 5.68
C LYS A 53 -4.98 -37.17 5.80
N VAL A 54 -3.72 -37.02 6.17
CA VAL A 54 -2.75 -38.12 6.25
C VAL A 54 -2.98 -38.94 7.50
N LYS A 55 -3.15 -40.26 7.33
CA LYS A 55 -3.10 -41.23 8.44
C LYS A 55 -1.64 -41.61 8.70
N ILE A 56 -0.94 -40.88 9.57
CA ILE A 56 0.50 -41.11 9.84
C ILE A 56 0.77 -42.56 10.29
N VAL A 57 -0.16 -43.16 11.03
CA VAL A 57 -0.11 -44.57 11.48
C VAL A 57 0.06 -45.55 10.31
N ASN A 58 -0.43 -45.21 9.11
CA ASN A 58 -0.32 -46.05 7.91
C ASN A 58 0.92 -45.74 7.05
N THR A 59 1.86 -44.95 7.58
CA THR A 59 3.08 -44.55 6.85
C THR A 59 4.32 -45.10 7.57
N PRO A 60 5.48 -45.17 6.90
CA PRO A 60 6.74 -45.50 7.56
C PRO A 60 7.14 -44.55 8.69
N LEU A 61 6.48 -43.39 8.80
CA LEU A 61 6.73 -42.38 9.82
C LEU A 61 6.01 -42.66 11.15
N HIS A 62 5.18 -43.71 11.24
CA HIS A 62 4.47 -44.09 12.47
C HIS A 62 5.40 -44.41 13.66
N THR A 63 6.69 -44.67 13.40
CA THR A 63 7.70 -44.94 14.42
C THR A 63 8.10 -43.70 15.23
N PHE A 64 7.78 -42.50 14.73
CA PHE A 64 8.05 -41.26 15.43
C PHE A 64 6.89 -40.92 16.38
N PRO A 65 7.12 -40.88 17.71
CA PRO A 65 6.06 -40.60 18.67
C PRO A 65 5.57 -39.15 18.53
N ASP A 66 4.25 -38.98 18.64
CA ASP A 66 3.55 -37.69 18.59
C ASP A 66 3.87 -36.85 17.34
N LEU A 67 4.26 -37.50 16.23
CA LEU A 67 4.73 -36.79 15.04
C LEU A 67 3.64 -35.85 14.49
N GLN A 68 2.39 -36.29 14.50
CA GLN A 68 1.27 -35.49 13.98
C GLN A 68 1.08 -34.22 14.80
N GLU A 69 1.05 -34.34 16.12
CA GLU A 69 0.90 -33.23 17.06
C GLU A 69 2.08 -32.25 16.93
N ARG A 70 3.31 -32.78 16.84
CA ARG A 70 4.53 -31.97 16.67
C ARG A 70 4.54 -31.20 15.35
N LEU A 71 4.11 -31.84 14.25
CA LEU A 71 4.01 -31.18 12.95
C LEU A 71 2.92 -30.10 12.97
N ASN A 72 1.75 -30.42 13.53
CA ASN A 72 0.65 -29.47 13.66
C ASN A 72 1.08 -28.23 14.46
N PHE A 73 1.73 -28.44 15.61
CA PHE A 73 2.28 -27.36 16.44
C PHE A 73 3.28 -26.49 15.67
N LYS A 74 4.22 -27.10 14.93
CA LYS A 74 5.19 -26.35 14.11
C LYS A 74 4.54 -25.55 12.99
N LEU A 75 3.52 -26.10 12.34
CA LEU A 75 2.80 -25.41 11.27
C LEU A 75 2.01 -24.21 11.81
N LEU A 76 1.33 -24.37 12.96
CA LEU A 76 0.64 -23.26 13.62
C LEU A 76 1.61 -22.17 14.07
N GLN A 77 2.77 -22.55 14.63
CA GLN A 77 3.81 -21.57 14.97
C GLN A 77 4.32 -20.81 13.73
N ALA A 78 4.52 -21.50 12.61
CA ALA A 78 4.93 -20.85 11.36
C ALA A 78 3.84 -19.90 10.83
N LEU A 79 2.56 -20.30 10.95
CA LEU A 79 1.40 -19.48 10.59
C LEU A 79 1.39 -18.18 11.40
N ASP A 80 1.54 -18.27 12.72
CA ASP A 80 1.59 -17.11 13.62
C ASP A 80 2.73 -16.16 13.26
N ILE A 81 3.93 -16.69 12.97
CA ILE A 81 5.08 -15.88 12.53
C ILE A 81 4.76 -15.11 11.24
N VAL A 82 4.10 -15.76 10.27
CA VAL A 82 3.71 -15.12 9.00
C VAL A 82 2.66 -14.03 9.25
N LEU A 83 1.68 -14.28 10.12
CA LEU A 83 0.65 -13.30 10.47
C LEU A 83 1.24 -12.07 11.17
N VAL A 84 2.19 -12.25 12.08
CA VAL A 84 2.92 -11.13 12.72
C VAL A 84 3.67 -10.31 11.68
N LYS A 85 4.41 -10.96 10.77
CA LYS A 85 5.12 -10.25 9.69
C LYS A 85 4.16 -9.51 8.76
N LEU A 86 3.00 -10.08 8.46
CA LEU A 86 1.96 -9.40 7.67
C LEU A 86 1.43 -8.16 8.39
N ALA A 87 1.22 -8.22 9.70
CA ALA A 87 0.82 -7.07 10.50
C ALA A 87 1.87 -5.95 10.46
N ASP A 88 3.16 -6.30 10.57
CA ASP A 88 4.26 -5.34 10.47
C ASP A 88 4.28 -4.65 9.10
N LYS A 89 4.12 -5.41 8.02
CA LYS A 89 4.10 -4.84 6.65
C LYS A 89 2.84 -4.01 6.40
N LEU A 90 1.72 -4.38 6.97
CA LEU A 90 0.51 -3.56 6.95
C LEU A 90 0.74 -2.22 7.66
N CYS A 91 1.51 -2.17 8.76
CA CYS A 91 1.92 -0.92 9.39
C CYS A 91 2.77 -0.06 8.44
N SER A 92 3.70 -0.65 7.66
CA SER A 92 4.46 0.10 6.65
C SER A 92 3.55 0.71 5.57
N LEU A 93 2.57 -0.05 5.06
CA LEU A 93 1.58 0.47 4.10
C LEU A 93 0.74 1.60 4.74
N GLN A 94 0.40 1.47 6.02
CA GLN A 94 -0.33 2.50 6.75
C GLN A 94 0.47 3.81 6.84
N GLN A 95 1.77 3.72 7.14
CA GLN A 95 2.65 4.89 7.24
C GLN A 95 2.73 5.65 5.92
N VAL A 96 2.80 4.94 4.79
CA VAL A 96 2.78 5.59 3.46
C VAL A 96 1.46 6.32 3.24
N ARG A 97 0.32 5.65 3.49
CA ARG A 97 -1.02 6.27 3.38
C ARG A 97 -1.10 7.55 4.22
N ASP A 98 -0.63 7.49 5.47
CA ASP A 98 -0.68 8.62 6.41
C ASP A 98 0.24 9.76 5.99
N ALA A 99 1.44 9.43 5.52
CA ALA A 99 2.39 10.42 4.99
C ALA A 99 1.81 11.17 3.78
N VAL A 100 1.23 10.45 2.81
CA VAL A 100 0.59 11.07 1.65
C VAL A 100 -0.61 11.93 2.07
N SER A 101 -1.49 11.41 2.94
CA SER A 101 -2.67 12.16 3.42
C SER A 101 -2.28 13.46 4.11
N ASN A 102 -1.27 13.42 4.99
CA ASN A 102 -0.78 14.60 5.70
C ASN A 102 -0.15 15.63 4.75
N GLN A 103 0.63 15.18 3.76
CA GLN A 103 1.25 16.07 2.78
C GLN A 103 0.20 16.75 1.89
N VAL A 104 -0.77 15.98 1.41
CA VAL A 104 -1.87 16.51 0.59
C VAL A 104 -2.70 17.49 1.41
N SER A 105 -3.04 17.15 2.66
CA SER A 105 -3.75 18.08 3.54
C SER A 105 -2.97 19.38 3.76
N GLY A 106 -1.65 19.33 3.96
CA GLY A 106 -0.82 20.51 4.10
C GLY A 106 -0.76 21.39 2.83
N ALA A 107 -0.70 20.77 1.65
CA ALA A 107 -0.74 21.49 0.38
C ALA A 107 -2.07 22.23 0.18
N PHE A 108 -3.19 21.57 0.52
CA PHE A 108 -4.52 22.17 0.44
C PHE A 108 -4.71 23.30 1.45
N GLN A 109 -4.26 23.14 2.69
CA GLN A 109 -4.30 24.21 3.69
C GLN A 109 -3.52 25.45 3.23
N LEU A 110 -2.35 25.25 2.61
CA LEU A 110 -1.57 26.36 2.07
C LEU A 110 -2.29 27.03 0.89
N TYR A 111 -2.89 26.25 0.00
CA TYR A 111 -3.70 26.79 -1.10
C TYR A 111 -4.89 27.61 -0.59
N GLU A 112 -5.67 27.07 0.34
CA GLU A 112 -6.82 27.72 0.97
C GLU A 112 -6.42 29.02 1.69
N HIS A 113 -5.28 29.04 2.38
CA HIS A 113 -4.77 30.24 3.04
C HIS A 113 -4.40 31.36 2.06
N ASN A 114 -4.09 31.03 0.81
CA ASN A 114 -3.66 32.00 -0.20
C ASN A 114 -4.74 32.30 -1.26
N ILE A 115 -5.98 31.85 -1.06
CA ILE A 115 -7.05 31.95 -2.07
C ILE A 115 -7.34 33.38 -2.52
N ASP A 116 -7.30 34.35 -1.61
CA ASP A 116 -7.55 35.77 -1.92
C ASP A 116 -6.41 36.41 -2.73
N THR A 117 -5.25 35.76 -2.78
CA THR A 117 -4.05 36.24 -3.48
C THR A 117 -3.75 35.49 -4.77
N LEU A 118 -4.36 34.32 -4.96
CA LEU A 118 -4.20 33.44 -6.11
C LEU A 118 -5.48 33.50 -6.95
N ASP A 119 -5.44 34.26 -8.04
CA ASP A 119 -6.56 34.33 -8.96
C ASP A 119 -6.70 33.03 -9.78
N LEU A 120 -7.90 32.80 -10.31
CA LEU A 120 -8.21 31.60 -11.09
C LEU A 120 -7.29 31.45 -12.31
N ALA A 121 -6.90 32.57 -12.94
CA ALA A 121 -5.98 32.57 -14.06
C ALA A 121 -4.61 32.01 -13.67
N THR A 122 -4.07 32.40 -12.51
CA THR A 122 -2.80 31.86 -12.00
C THR A 122 -2.93 30.36 -11.68
N CYS A 123 -4.02 29.92 -11.06
CA CYS A 123 -4.19 28.51 -10.68
C CYS A 123 -4.34 27.55 -11.86
N THR A 124 -4.84 28.05 -13.00
CA THR A 124 -5.08 27.28 -14.22
C THR A 124 -3.96 27.44 -15.25
N GLN A 125 -2.99 28.31 -15.00
CA GLN A 125 -1.87 28.55 -15.90
C GLN A 125 -0.98 27.31 -16.00
N ARG A 126 -0.71 26.88 -17.23
CA ARG A 126 0.23 25.81 -17.57
C ARG A 126 1.47 26.40 -18.24
N SER A 127 2.59 25.69 -18.17
CA SER A 127 3.81 26.01 -18.91
C SER A 127 4.41 24.74 -19.54
N ALA A 128 5.46 24.90 -20.33
CA ALA A 128 6.16 23.78 -20.95
C ALA A 128 6.81 22.82 -19.92
N ILE A 129 7.10 23.31 -18.71
CA ILE A 129 7.82 22.55 -17.67
C ILE A 129 7.00 22.32 -16.41
N ALA A 130 5.81 22.91 -16.31
CA ALA A 130 4.97 22.84 -15.13
C ALA A 130 3.49 22.73 -15.51
N PRO A 131 2.80 21.67 -15.04
CA PRO A 131 1.34 21.59 -15.04
C PRO A 131 0.71 22.74 -14.23
N SER A 132 -0.60 22.91 -14.33
CA SER A 132 -1.27 23.94 -13.53
C SER A 132 -1.34 23.54 -12.05
N ILE A 133 -1.49 24.51 -11.16
CA ILE A 133 -1.73 24.26 -9.73
C ILE A 133 -2.99 23.43 -9.55
N ALA A 134 -4.04 23.72 -10.31
CA ALA A 134 -5.29 22.97 -10.25
C ALA A 134 -5.08 21.49 -10.59
N ASP A 135 -4.40 21.19 -11.70
CA ASP A 135 -4.09 19.81 -12.09
C ASP A 135 -3.25 19.11 -11.03
N MET A 136 -2.21 19.78 -10.52
CA MET A 136 -1.33 19.23 -9.49
C MET A 136 -2.07 18.89 -8.19
N LEU A 137 -2.95 19.77 -7.72
CA LEU A 137 -3.76 19.54 -6.53
C LEU A 137 -4.76 18.40 -6.73
N GLU A 138 -5.37 18.31 -7.92
CA GLU A 138 -6.25 17.20 -8.30
C GLU A 138 -5.49 15.86 -8.26
N TRP A 139 -4.32 15.81 -8.89
CA TRP A 139 -3.50 14.58 -8.92
C TRP A 139 -3.01 14.15 -7.54
N LEU A 140 -2.66 15.11 -6.67
CA LEU A 140 -2.33 14.80 -5.27
C LEU A 140 -3.53 14.20 -4.53
N LYS A 141 -4.75 14.69 -4.78
CA LYS A 141 -5.98 14.11 -4.20
C LYS A 141 -6.28 12.72 -4.73
N ASP A 142 -6.06 12.49 -6.02
CA ASP A 142 -6.23 11.17 -6.62
C ASP A 142 -5.23 10.16 -6.04
N ALA A 143 -3.98 10.57 -5.85
CA ALA A 143 -2.97 9.75 -5.18
C ALA A 143 -3.34 9.42 -3.71
N GLU A 144 -3.78 10.42 -2.93
CA GLU A 144 -4.29 10.21 -1.57
C GLU A 144 -5.44 9.19 -1.56
N ARG A 145 -6.41 9.37 -2.46
CA ARG A 145 -7.57 8.49 -2.59
C ARG A 145 -7.13 7.07 -2.92
N TYR A 146 -6.20 6.90 -3.85
CA TYR A 146 -5.64 5.60 -4.22
C TYR A 146 -5.06 4.88 -3.01
N TYR A 147 -4.07 5.46 -2.32
CA TYR A 147 -3.44 4.80 -1.18
C TYR A 147 -4.43 4.49 -0.06
N ARG A 148 -5.36 5.40 0.23
CA ARG A 148 -6.40 5.17 1.23
C ARG A 148 -7.29 3.98 0.86
N GLN A 149 -7.75 3.90 -0.38
CA GLN A 149 -8.58 2.80 -0.84
C GLN A 149 -7.82 1.47 -0.85
N GLN A 150 -6.60 1.45 -1.38
CA GLN A 150 -5.78 0.25 -1.45
C GLN A 150 -5.42 -0.29 -0.07
N PHE A 151 -5.08 0.59 0.87
CA PHE A 151 -4.80 0.23 2.24
C PHE A 151 -6.03 -0.37 2.92
N LEU A 152 -7.20 0.29 2.83
CA LEU A 152 -8.42 -0.17 3.49
C LEU A 152 -8.85 -1.54 2.97
N ARG A 153 -8.81 -1.77 1.65
CA ARG A 153 -9.13 -3.07 1.06
C ARG A 153 -8.23 -4.18 1.58
N ARG A 154 -6.91 -3.95 1.61
CA ARG A 154 -5.92 -4.93 2.11
C ARG A 154 -6.06 -5.18 3.60
N LYS A 155 -6.21 -4.12 4.39
CA LYS A 155 -6.47 -4.21 5.83
C LYS A 155 -7.72 -5.05 6.11
N ASN A 156 -8.81 -4.84 5.38
CA ASN A 156 -10.04 -5.61 5.57
C ASN A 156 -9.86 -7.10 5.26
N VAL A 157 -9.05 -7.48 4.27
CA VAL A 157 -8.74 -8.88 3.99
C VAL A 157 -7.97 -9.51 5.15
N LEU A 158 -6.94 -8.82 5.65
CA LEU A 158 -6.07 -9.35 6.72
C LEU A 158 -6.72 -9.33 8.11
N GLN A 159 -7.59 -8.36 8.41
CA GLN A 159 -8.30 -8.30 9.70
C GLN A 159 -9.41 -9.35 9.83
N ALA A 160 -9.89 -9.90 8.71
CA ALA A 160 -10.87 -10.97 8.71
C ALA A 160 -10.27 -12.34 9.05
N LEU A 161 -8.94 -12.44 9.15
CA LEU A 161 -8.25 -13.71 9.37
C LEU A 161 -8.37 -14.15 10.82
N ARG A 162 -8.62 -15.45 10.99
CA ARG A 162 -8.56 -16.13 12.28
C ARG A 162 -7.68 -17.37 12.11
N PRO A 163 -6.65 -17.57 12.95
CA PRO A 163 -5.78 -18.74 12.87
C PRO A 163 -6.54 -20.07 12.90
N GLU A 164 -7.70 -20.10 13.56
CA GLU A 164 -8.53 -21.29 13.74
C GLU A 164 -9.43 -21.60 12.52
N ASP A 165 -9.62 -20.62 11.62
CA ASP A 165 -10.47 -20.76 10.45
C ASP A 165 -9.64 -21.00 9.19
N LEU A 166 -9.23 -22.26 9.00
CA LEU A 166 -8.44 -22.68 7.85
C LEU A 166 -9.15 -22.40 6.52
N TYR A 167 -10.48 -22.39 6.48
CA TYR A 167 -11.23 -22.08 5.25
C TYR A 167 -11.06 -20.61 4.85
N LEU A 168 -11.15 -19.70 5.82
CA LEU A 168 -10.89 -18.27 5.56
C LEU A 168 -9.43 -18.02 5.17
N LEU A 169 -8.48 -18.71 5.80
CA LEU A 169 -7.04 -18.59 5.51
C LEU A 169 -6.68 -19.12 4.11
N GLU A 170 -7.32 -20.20 3.66
CA GLU A 170 -7.13 -20.79 2.33
C GLU A 170 -7.57 -19.83 1.20
N ALA A 171 -8.60 -19.03 1.45
CA ALA A 171 -9.11 -18.06 0.46
C ALA A 171 -8.26 -16.78 0.36
N VAL A 172 -7.33 -16.53 1.27
CA VAL A 172 -6.59 -15.26 1.36
C VAL A 172 -5.76 -14.96 0.12
N PRO A 173 -4.96 -15.89 -0.44
CA PRO A 173 -4.14 -15.59 -1.60
C PRO A 173 -4.96 -15.10 -2.79
N LYS A 174 -6.05 -15.80 -3.11
CA LYS A 174 -6.97 -15.42 -4.19
C LYS A 174 -7.64 -14.07 -3.92
N ARG A 175 -8.08 -13.83 -2.69
CA ARG A 175 -8.66 -12.53 -2.30
C ARG A 175 -7.65 -11.40 -2.41
N TRP A 176 -6.40 -11.65 -2.04
CA TRP A 176 -5.30 -10.67 -2.12
C TRP A 176 -4.96 -10.32 -3.56
N GLU A 177 -4.83 -11.31 -4.45
CA GLU A 177 -4.63 -11.12 -5.89
C GLU A 177 -5.75 -10.28 -6.52
N SER A 178 -7.01 -10.51 -6.11
CA SER A 178 -8.14 -9.72 -6.60
C SER A 178 -8.11 -8.24 -6.20
N LEU A 179 -7.23 -7.84 -5.27
CA LEU A 179 -7.05 -6.44 -4.87
C LEU A 179 -6.07 -5.69 -5.76
N GLU A 180 -5.40 -6.36 -6.69
CA GLU A 180 -4.55 -5.68 -7.66
C GLU A 180 -5.38 -4.72 -8.51
N SER A 181 -4.87 -3.50 -8.66
CA SER A 181 -5.49 -2.48 -9.49
C SER A 181 -4.43 -1.86 -10.39
N PRO A 182 -4.08 -2.53 -11.50
CA PRO A 182 -3.03 -2.06 -12.42
C PRO A 182 -3.28 -0.62 -12.87
N SER A 183 -4.54 -0.30 -13.17
CA SER A 183 -4.95 1.03 -13.62
C SER A 183 -4.74 2.15 -12.61
N GLY A 184 -4.73 1.86 -11.29
CA GLY A 184 -4.45 2.87 -10.27
C GLY A 184 -2.97 3.21 -10.17
N GLU A 185 -2.12 2.18 -10.24
CA GLU A 185 -0.66 2.32 -10.18
C GLU A 185 -0.09 2.94 -11.47
N GLU A 186 -0.66 2.57 -12.63
CA GLU A 186 -0.34 3.16 -13.93
C GLU A 186 -0.60 4.67 -13.93
N ARG A 187 -1.80 5.10 -13.49
CA ARG A 187 -2.14 6.53 -13.41
C ARG A 187 -1.22 7.32 -12.48
N LEU A 188 -0.83 6.73 -11.35
CA LEU A 188 0.11 7.36 -10.43
C LEU A 188 1.48 7.53 -11.07
N SER A 189 1.94 6.51 -11.80
CA SER A 189 3.21 6.54 -12.53
C SER A 189 3.19 7.54 -13.68
N GLU A 190 2.10 7.62 -14.44
CA GLU A 190 1.88 8.64 -15.48
C GLU A 190 1.88 10.05 -14.90
N THR A 191 1.24 10.24 -13.75
CA THR A 191 1.22 11.52 -13.02
C THR A 191 2.64 11.93 -12.65
N LEU A 192 3.39 11.04 -11.99
CA LEU A 192 4.77 11.30 -11.56
C LEU A 192 5.68 11.60 -12.75
N PHE A 193 5.50 10.88 -13.86
CA PHE A 193 6.19 11.17 -15.11
C PHE A 193 5.84 12.56 -15.65
N THR A 194 4.56 12.93 -15.63
CA THR A 194 4.08 14.23 -16.14
C THR A 194 4.63 15.41 -15.32
N VAL A 195 4.80 15.25 -14.00
CA VAL A 195 5.35 16.30 -13.12
C VAL A 195 6.89 16.27 -13.01
N SER A 196 7.58 15.34 -13.66
CA SER A 196 9.04 15.17 -13.54
C SER A 196 9.83 16.46 -13.82
N PHE A 197 9.55 17.13 -14.93
CA PHE A 197 10.19 18.41 -15.27
C PHE A 197 9.94 19.50 -14.22
N PHE A 198 8.76 19.53 -13.62
CA PHE A 198 8.43 20.46 -12.53
C PHE A 198 9.25 20.12 -11.27
N MET A 199 9.39 18.83 -10.94
CA MET A 199 10.19 18.36 -9.81
C MET A 199 11.69 18.65 -9.96
N GLU A 200 12.19 18.79 -11.19
CA GLU A 200 13.61 19.08 -11.49
C GLU A 200 13.90 20.57 -11.69
N SER A 201 12.89 21.38 -12.02
CA SER A 201 13.03 22.82 -12.28
C SER A 201 13.60 23.60 -11.07
N GLN A 202 14.54 24.53 -11.29
CA GLN A 202 15.18 25.32 -10.22
C GLN A 202 14.25 26.39 -9.64
#